data_AF-A0A7M2Y6L0-F1
#
_entry.id   AF-A0A7M2Y6L0-F1
#
_cell.length_a   1.000
_cell.length_b   1.000
_cell.length_c   1.000
_cell.angle_alpha   90.00
_cell.angle_beta   90.00
_cell.angle_gamma   90.00
#
_symmetry.space_group_name_H-M   'P 1'
#
loop_
_entity.id
_entity.type
_entity.pdbx_description
1 polymer ?
#
loop_
_entity_poly.entity_id
_entity_poly.type
_entity_poly.pdbx_seq_one_letter_code
_entity_poly.pdbx_strand_id
1 'polypeptide(L)'
;MFSQNLKEYRTLIQLSKDSENASKTLIEKSMSSYNTTKEPIFAGFVAVGDFFMAKHAFNPIKKISYFNHGKKMLEMAVATDPSNLEIRLMRLIAQENIPRILGYHQHIDEDRNFLHKNYKKTNDSELKNFIIEYLKL
;
A
#
# COMPACT_ATOMS: atom_id res chain seq x y z
N MET A 1 9.36 -17.25 -8.47
CA MET A 1 8.77 -17.58 -7.16
C MET A 1 8.18 -16.35 -6.45
N PHE A 2 8.86 -15.19 -6.42
CA PHE A 2 8.34 -13.95 -5.83
C PHE A 2 7.05 -13.38 -6.46
N SER A 3 6.92 -13.41 -7.80
CA SER A 3 5.75 -12.84 -8.51
C SER A 3 4.41 -13.53 -8.18
N GLN A 4 4.39 -14.85 -7.94
CA GLN A 4 3.17 -15.55 -7.53
C GLN A 4 2.72 -15.14 -6.12
N ASN A 5 3.67 -14.82 -5.25
CA ASN A 5 3.40 -14.44 -3.85
C ASN A 5 2.70 -13.07 -3.77
N LEU A 6 3.13 -12.09 -4.58
CA LEU A 6 2.52 -10.75 -4.61
C LEU A 6 1.08 -10.72 -5.12
N LYS A 7 0.71 -11.64 -6.04
CA LYS A 7 -0.65 -11.71 -6.59
C LYS A 7 -1.71 -11.97 -5.50
N GLU A 8 -1.36 -12.78 -4.50
CA GLU A 8 -2.25 -13.03 -3.36
C GLU A 8 -2.48 -11.75 -2.55
N TYR A 9 -1.42 -10.99 -2.24
CA TYR A 9 -1.54 -9.71 -1.53
C TYR A 9 -2.36 -8.68 -2.31
N ARG A 10 -2.15 -8.56 -3.63
CA ARG A 10 -2.98 -7.69 -4.49
C ARG A 10 -4.45 -8.09 -4.47
N THR A 11 -4.73 -9.40 -4.50
CA THR A 11 -6.11 -9.91 -4.37
C THR A 11 -6.72 -9.55 -3.02
N LEU A 12 -5.97 -9.73 -1.93
CA LEU A 12 -6.40 -9.33 -0.59
C LEU A 12 -6.63 -7.81 -0.48
N ILE A 13 -5.81 -6.97 -1.12
CA ILE A 13 -6.04 -5.52 -1.21
C ILE A 13 -7.40 -5.22 -1.85
N GLN A 14 -7.73 -5.86 -2.97
CA GLN A 14 -9.02 -5.64 -3.65
C GLN A 14 -10.19 -6.04 -2.76
N LEU A 15 -10.11 -7.21 -2.11
CA LEU A 15 -11.15 -7.69 -1.19
C LEU A 15 -11.29 -6.81 0.05
N SER A 16 -10.18 -6.23 0.53
CA SER A 16 -10.15 -5.37 1.72
C SER A 16 -10.94 -4.07 1.53
N LYS A 17 -11.20 -3.64 0.30
CA LYS A 17 -12.04 -2.47 0.01
C LYS A 17 -13.41 -2.55 0.69
N ASP A 18 -13.99 -3.74 0.71
CA ASP A 18 -15.37 -3.98 1.16
C ASP A 18 -15.49 -5.01 2.29
N SER A 19 -14.37 -5.57 2.77
CA SER A 19 -14.35 -6.57 3.83
C SER A 19 -13.33 -6.26 4.94
N GLU A 20 -13.84 -6.02 6.15
CA GLU A 20 -13.01 -5.91 7.35
C GLU A 20 -12.21 -7.20 7.60
N ASN A 21 -12.80 -8.37 7.34
CA ASN A 21 -12.12 -9.64 7.53
C ASN A 21 -10.94 -9.80 6.55
N ALA A 22 -11.13 -9.44 5.28
CA ALA A 22 -10.04 -9.45 4.31
C ALA A 22 -8.91 -8.47 4.71
N SER A 23 -9.27 -7.32 5.30
CA SER A 23 -8.32 -6.34 5.81
C SER A 23 -7.47 -6.92 6.95
N LYS A 24 -8.10 -7.65 7.90
CA LYS A 24 -7.38 -8.36 8.98
C LYS A 24 -6.45 -9.42 8.42
N THR A 25 -6.93 -10.26 7.50
CA THR A 25 -6.11 -11.29 6.86
C THR A 25 -4.93 -10.68 6.12
N LEU A 26 -5.12 -9.56 5.42
CA LEU A 26 -4.04 -8.83 4.75
C LEU A 26 -2.97 -8.40 5.76
N ILE A 27 -3.36 -7.79 6.88
CA ILE A 27 -2.43 -7.36 7.94
C ILE A 27 -1.67 -8.56 8.52
N GLU A 28 -2.38 -9.59 8.96
CA GLU A 28 -1.79 -10.76 9.64
C GLU A 28 -0.79 -11.48 8.74
N LYS A 29 -1.18 -11.75 7.50
CA LYS A 29 -0.32 -12.44 6.53
C LYS A 29 0.90 -11.59 6.19
N SER A 30 0.71 -10.30 5.94
CA SER A 30 1.79 -9.37 5.61
C SER A 30 2.75 -9.19 6.78
N MET A 31 2.26 -9.11 8.02
CA MET A 31 3.10 -9.07 9.23
C MET A 31 3.92 -10.34 9.39
N SER A 32 3.32 -11.51 9.15
CA SER A 32 4.04 -12.79 9.18
C SER A 32 5.18 -12.81 8.16
N SER A 33 4.89 -12.48 6.90
CA SER A 33 5.92 -12.40 5.85
C SER A 33 6.98 -11.34 6.14
N TYR A 34 6.60 -10.17 6.67
CA TYR A 34 7.56 -9.14 7.07
C TYR A 34 8.48 -9.64 8.20
N ASN A 35 7.93 -10.36 9.18
CA ASN A 35 8.73 -10.88 10.29
C ASN A 35 9.75 -11.92 9.86
N THR A 36 9.41 -12.75 8.87
CA THR A 36 10.32 -13.77 8.31
C THR A 36 11.33 -13.21 7.34
N THR A 37 10.92 -12.33 6.43
CA THR A 37 11.76 -11.90 5.29
C THR A 37 12.44 -10.55 5.51
N LYS A 38 11.84 -9.69 6.34
CA LYS A 38 12.20 -8.27 6.50
C LYS A 38 12.10 -7.45 5.21
N GLU A 39 11.39 -7.94 4.19
CA GLU A 39 11.21 -7.20 2.94
C GLU A 39 10.23 -6.03 3.12
N PRO A 40 10.62 -4.79 2.75
CA PRO A 40 9.79 -3.60 2.96
C PRO A 40 8.42 -3.63 2.29
N ILE A 41 8.27 -4.42 1.21
CA ILE A 41 6.99 -4.53 0.51
C ILE A 41 5.86 -5.05 1.42
N PHE A 42 6.18 -5.99 2.31
CA PHE A 42 5.19 -6.53 3.24
C PHE A 42 4.77 -5.50 4.29
N ALA A 43 5.68 -4.62 4.72
CA ALA A 43 5.32 -3.46 5.54
C ALA A 43 4.35 -2.52 4.80
N GLY A 44 4.52 -2.35 3.49
CA GLY A 44 3.56 -1.63 2.65
C GLY A 44 2.18 -2.29 2.60
N PHE A 45 2.11 -3.62 2.51
CA PHE A 45 0.83 -4.34 2.54
C PHE A 45 0.15 -4.29 3.91
N VAL A 46 0.90 -4.34 5.01
CA VAL A 46 0.38 -4.08 6.37
C VAL A 46 -0.30 -2.71 6.39
N ALA A 47 0.37 -1.68 5.87
CA ALA A 47 -0.17 -0.33 5.87
C ALA A 47 -1.48 -0.19 5.09
N VAL A 48 -1.59 -0.83 3.92
CA VAL A 48 -2.82 -0.81 3.13
C VAL A 48 -3.96 -1.50 3.89
N GLY A 49 -3.68 -2.64 4.54
CA GLY A 49 -4.65 -3.30 5.42
C GLY A 49 -5.11 -2.40 6.57
N ASP A 50 -4.20 -1.68 7.22
CA ASP A 50 -4.54 -0.72 8.26
C ASP A 50 -5.42 0.43 7.75
N PHE A 51 -5.14 0.97 6.55
CA PHE A 51 -5.99 2.01 5.98
C PHE A 51 -7.41 1.51 5.71
N PHE A 52 -7.57 0.26 5.27
CA PHE A 52 -8.89 -0.35 5.15
C PHE A 52 -9.53 -0.61 6.53
N MET A 53 -8.78 -1.05 7.53
CA MET A 53 -9.30 -1.14 8.90
C MET A 53 -9.77 0.21 9.44
N ALA A 54 -9.06 1.30 9.12
CA ALA A 54 -9.49 2.66 9.46
C ALA A 54 -10.79 3.07 8.73
N LYS A 55 -10.97 2.63 7.48
CA LYS A 55 -12.23 2.82 6.73
C LYS A 55 -13.38 2.08 7.41
N HIS A 56 -13.19 0.80 7.77
CA HIS A 56 -14.23 -0.09 8.30
C HIS A 56 -14.58 0.15 9.77
N ALA A 57 -13.65 0.62 10.59
CA ALA A 57 -13.87 0.78 12.02
C ALA A 57 -14.98 1.81 12.33
N PHE A 58 -15.88 1.52 13.27
CA PHE A 58 -16.89 2.51 13.69
C PHE A 58 -16.36 3.56 14.67
N ASN A 59 -15.40 3.18 15.51
CA ASN A 59 -14.87 4.04 16.59
C ASN A 59 -13.79 5.00 16.04
N PRO A 60 -13.94 6.33 16.20
CA PRO A 60 -12.97 7.32 15.70
C PRO A 60 -11.54 7.16 16.24
N ILE A 61 -11.39 6.75 17.51
CA ILE A 61 -10.07 6.51 18.12
C ILE A 61 -9.40 5.32 17.41
N LYS A 62 -10.15 4.25 17.14
CA LYS A 62 -9.63 3.11 16.37
C LYS A 62 -9.27 3.52 14.94
N LYS A 63 -10.10 4.33 14.28
CA LYS A 63 -9.79 4.86 12.93
C LYS A 63 -8.45 5.56 12.90
N ILE A 64 -8.22 6.49 13.85
CA ILE A 64 -6.98 7.25 13.94
C ILE A 64 -5.80 6.33 14.27
N SER A 65 -5.99 5.36 15.17
CA SER A 65 -4.94 4.39 15.51
C SER A 65 -4.48 3.58 14.29
N TYR A 66 -5.42 2.99 13.54
CA TYR A 66 -5.13 2.25 12.31
C TYR A 66 -4.46 3.16 11.27
N PHE A 67 -5.00 4.36 11.04
CA PHE A 67 -4.41 5.31 10.11
C PHE A 67 -2.95 5.66 10.47
N ASN A 68 -2.68 5.95 11.75
CA ASN A 68 -1.33 6.31 12.20
C ASN A 68 -0.36 5.13 12.08
N HIS A 69 -0.82 3.91 12.40
CA HIS A 69 0.00 2.71 12.22
C HIS A 69 0.30 2.47 10.74
N GLY A 70 -0.71 2.54 9.86
CA GLY A 70 -0.52 2.38 8.42
C GLY A 70 0.41 3.44 7.83
N LYS A 71 0.23 4.71 8.21
CA LYS A 71 1.12 5.80 7.78
C LYS A 71 2.57 5.52 8.17
N LYS A 72 2.82 5.11 9.42
CA LYS A 72 4.16 4.76 9.91
C LYS A 72 4.77 3.60 9.11
N MET A 73 4.01 2.54 8.88
CA MET A 73 4.47 1.35 8.16
C MET A 73 4.79 1.66 6.69
N LEU A 74 3.95 2.46 6.03
CA LEU A 74 4.16 2.80 4.62
C LEU A 74 5.34 3.75 4.42
N GLU A 75 5.49 4.76 5.28
CA GLU A 75 6.66 5.64 5.23
C GLU A 75 7.96 4.90 5.54
N MET A 76 7.95 3.95 6.48
CA MET A 76 9.09 3.07 6.73
C MET A 76 9.42 2.23 5.47
N ALA A 77 8.39 1.65 4.83
CA ALA A 77 8.57 0.85 3.63
C ALA A 77 9.20 1.65 2.49
N VAL A 78 8.73 2.89 2.25
CA VAL A 78 9.31 3.79 1.25
C VAL A 78 10.73 4.20 1.63
N ALA A 79 11.01 4.53 2.89
CA ALA A 79 12.35 4.91 3.32
C ALA A 79 13.36 3.77 3.15
N THR A 80 12.92 2.51 3.31
CA THR A 80 13.78 1.33 3.24
C THR A 80 14.02 0.87 1.79
N ASP A 81 13.00 0.92 0.93
CA ASP A 81 13.12 0.60 -0.49
C ASP A 81 12.43 1.68 -1.36
N PRO A 82 13.07 2.86 -1.51
CA PRO A 82 12.47 4.02 -2.18
C PRO A 82 12.29 3.83 -3.69
N SER A 83 12.94 2.81 -4.26
CA SER A 83 12.91 2.49 -5.69
C SER A 83 11.81 1.49 -6.07
N ASN A 84 11.10 0.95 -5.08
CA ASN A 84 10.08 -0.06 -5.29
C ASN A 84 8.79 0.54 -5.87
N LEU A 85 8.46 0.19 -7.11
CA LEU A 85 7.26 0.70 -7.79
C LEU A 85 5.97 0.36 -7.03
N GLU A 86 5.84 -0.84 -6.46
CA GLU A 86 4.63 -1.26 -5.75
C GLU A 86 4.42 -0.44 -4.46
N ILE A 87 5.49 -0.23 -3.68
CA ILE A 87 5.43 0.58 -2.44
C ILE A 87 5.06 2.03 -2.76
N ARG A 88 5.68 2.60 -3.79
CA ARG A 88 5.43 3.99 -4.23
C ARG A 88 4.01 4.14 -4.76
N LEU A 89 3.49 3.15 -5.48
CA LEU A 89 2.11 3.11 -5.92
C LEU A 89 1.13 3.03 -4.75
N MET A 90 1.40 2.18 -3.75
CA MET A 90 0.57 2.12 -2.53
C MET A 90 0.53 3.46 -1.80
N ARG A 91 1.67 4.15 -1.66
CA ARG A 91 1.72 5.48 -1.03
C ARG A 91 0.97 6.53 -1.82
N LEU A 92 1.09 6.54 -3.15
CA LEU A 92 0.33 7.44 -4.00
C LEU A 92 -1.18 7.26 -3.81
N ILE A 93 -1.68 6.02 -3.95
CA ILE A 93 -3.10 5.71 -3.82
C ILE A 93 -3.61 6.10 -2.43
N ALA A 94 -2.87 5.77 -1.38
CA ALA A 94 -3.24 6.12 -0.01
C ALA A 94 -3.37 7.64 0.16
N GLN A 95 -2.37 8.41 -0.27
CA GLN A 95 -2.38 9.86 -0.15
C GLN A 95 -3.50 10.55 -0.97
N GLU A 96 -3.84 10.01 -2.14
CA GLU A 96 -4.93 10.55 -2.98
C GLU A 96 -6.33 10.23 -2.42
N ASN A 97 -6.49 9.14 -1.65
CA ASN A 97 -7.79 8.70 -1.13
C ASN A 97 -8.04 9.06 0.34
N ILE A 98 -7.00 9.37 1.12
CA ILE A 98 -7.13 9.71 2.53
C ILE A 98 -7.56 11.18 2.70
N PRO A 99 -8.52 11.49 3.60
CA PRO A 99 -9.00 12.86 3.79
C PRO A 99 -7.86 13.85 4.09
N ARG A 100 -7.83 14.97 3.36
CA ARG A 100 -6.76 15.99 3.46
C ARG A 100 -6.55 16.53 4.87
N ILE A 101 -7.60 16.58 5.71
CA ILE A 101 -7.51 17.02 7.10
C ILE A 101 -6.55 16.16 7.96
N LEU A 102 -6.27 14.92 7.55
CA LEU A 102 -5.30 14.05 8.21
C LEU A 102 -3.84 14.33 7.78
N GLY A 103 -3.62 15.25 6.85
CA GLY A 103 -2.30 15.73 6.47
C GLY A 103 -1.39 14.62 5.93
N TYR A 104 -1.93 13.73 5.09
CA TYR A 104 -1.16 12.69 4.41
C TYR A 104 -1.27 12.83 2.90
N HIS A 105 -0.58 13.83 2.36
CA HIS A 105 -0.68 14.23 0.96
C HIS A 105 0.58 14.97 0.44
N GLN A 106 1.70 14.89 1.16
CA GLN A 106 2.91 15.68 0.89
C GLN A 106 3.73 15.13 -0.28
N HIS A 107 3.60 13.85 -0.60
CA HIS A 107 4.45 13.17 -1.59
C HIS A 107 3.70 12.74 -2.85
N ILE A 108 2.48 13.25 -3.09
CA ILE A 108 1.65 12.87 -4.25
C ILE A 108 2.41 13.14 -5.56
N ASP A 109 2.92 14.36 -5.75
CA ASP A 109 3.63 14.75 -6.97
C ASP A 109 4.95 13.97 -7.12
N GLU A 110 5.63 13.70 -6.01
CA GLU A 110 6.86 12.91 -5.99
C GLU A 110 6.59 11.47 -6.48
N ASP A 111 5.57 10.82 -5.93
CA ASP A 111 5.22 9.43 -6.27
C ASP A 111 4.69 9.32 -7.70
N ARG A 112 3.84 10.25 -8.14
CA ARG A 112 3.39 10.30 -9.55
C ARG A 112 4.55 10.41 -10.52
N ASN A 113 5.46 11.37 -10.28
CA ASN A 113 6.62 11.58 -11.13
C ASN A 113 7.57 10.37 -11.13
N PHE A 114 7.79 9.76 -9.96
CA PHE A 114 8.61 8.57 -9.85
C PHE A 114 8.02 7.41 -10.67
N LEU A 115 6.73 7.11 -10.49
CA LEU A 115 6.06 6.02 -11.20
C LEU A 115 6.01 6.26 -12.71
N HIS A 116 5.67 7.48 -13.16
CA HIS A 116 5.67 7.85 -14.57
C HIS A 116 7.04 7.64 -15.23
N LYS A 117 8.14 7.96 -14.53
CA LYS A 117 9.50 7.79 -15.08
C LYS A 117 9.97 6.34 -15.08
N ASN A 118 9.46 5.50 -14.18
CA ASN A 118 10.07 4.20 -13.88
C ASN A 118 9.17 2.98 -14.19
N TYR A 119 7.88 3.14 -14.50
CA TYR A 119 6.96 2.01 -14.72
C TYR A 119 7.44 1.01 -15.79
N LYS A 120 8.18 1.46 -16.81
CA LYS A 120 8.72 0.57 -17.85
C LYS A 120 9.79 -0.39 -17.33
N LYS A 121 10.42 -0.10 -16.18
CA LYS A 121 11.53 -0.86 -15.60
C LYS A 121 11.10 -2.16 -14.91
N THR A 122 9.82 -2.33 -14.55
CA THR A 122 9.36 -3.60 -13.99
C THR A 122 9.14 -4.65 -15.08
N ASN A 123 9.44 -5.91 -14.75
CA ASN A 123 9.07 -7.09 -15.53
C ASN A 123 7.69 -7.65 -15.14
N ASP A 124 7.08 -7.12 -14.08
CA ASP A 124 5.72 -7.46 -13.66
C ASP A 124 4.71 -6.73 -14.57
N SER A 125 4.08 -7.48 -15.48
CA SER A 125 3.12 -6.94 -16.44
C SER A 125 1.83 -6.45 -15.77
N GLU A 126 1.38 -7.09 -14.70
CA GLU A 126 0.18 -6.69 -13.96
C GLU A 126 0.40 -5.33 -13.29
N LEU A 127 1.50 -5.17 -12.57
CA LEU A 127 1.87 -3.88 -11.98
C LEU A 127 2.07 -2.80 -13.05
N LYS A 128 2.78 -3.13 -14.13
CA LYS A 128 3.02 -2.19 -15.23
C LYS A 128 1.70 -1.66 -15.80
N ASN A 129 0.78 -2.56 -16.13
CA ASN A 129 -0.52 -2.21 -16.69
C ASN A 129 -1.35 -1.40 -15.69
N PHE A 130 -1.35 -1.79 -14.42
CA PHE A 130 -2.03 -1.04 -13.37
C PHE A 130 -1.50 0.40 -13.26
N ILE A 131 -0.17 0.59 -13.28
CA ILE A 131 0.42 1.95 -13.24
C ILE A 131 0.02 2.77 -14.46
N ILE A 132 0.03 2.17 -15.66
CA ILE A 132 -0.40 2.85 -16.90
C ILE A 132 -1.85 3.33 -16.78
N GLU A 133 -2.75 2.44 -16.37
CA GLU A 133 -4.17 2.75 -16.20
C GLU A 133 -4.38 3.82 -15.10
N TYR A 134 -3.75 3.64 -13.94
CA TYR A 134 -3.90 4.53 -12.80
C TYR A 134 -3.38 5.95 -13.08
N LEU A 135 -2.24 6.07 -13.75
CA LEU A 135 -1.64 7.35 -14.10
C LEU A 135 -2.17 7.95 -15.41
N LYS A 136 -2.97 7.20 -16.18
CA LYS A 136 -3.49 7.57 -17.51
C LYS A 136 -2.35 7.90 -18.50
N LEU A 137 -1.39 6.98 -18.62
CA LEU A 137 -0.23 7.09 -19.52
C LEU A 137 -0.49 6.60 -20.93
#